data_AF-A0AA35S0G4-F1
#
_entry.id   AF-A0AA35S0G4-F1
#
_cell.length_a   1.000
_cell.length_b   1.000
_cell.length_c   1.000
_cell.angle_alpha   90.00
_cell.angle_beta   90.00
_cell.angle_gamma   90.00
#
_symmetry.space_group_name_H-M   'P 1'
#
loop_
_entity.id
_entity.type
_entity.pdbx_description
1 polymer ?
#
loop_
_entity_poly.entity_id
_entity_poly.type
_entity_poly.pdbx_seq_one_letter_code
_entity_poly.pdbx_strand_id
1 'polypeptide(L)' 'MLSSRVRLISLAAQKFISEVAMDAVQHSKRRGANQGSRKGGKDRKLILTLEDLAPALHEFGITIKKPSYYT' A
#
# COMPACT_ATOMS: atom_id res chain seq x y z
N MET A 1 3.34 -28.54 19.12
CA MET A 1 2.17 -27.66 19.35
C MET A 1 2.48 -26.16 19.25
N LEU A 2 3.63 -25.65 19.71
CA LEU A 2 3.97 -24.21 19.56
C LEU A 2 4.12 -23.75 18.09
N SER A 3 4.65 -24.61 17.22
CA SER A 3 4.90 -24.30 15.80
C SER A 3 3.62 -23.94 15.01
N SER A 4 2.46 -24.54 15.32
CA SER A 4 1.20 -24.23 14.63
C SER A 4 0.62 -22.86 15.02
N ARG A 5 0.81 -22.41 16.27
CA ARG A 5 0.36 -21.08 16.72
C ARG A 5 1.15 -19.97 16.06
N VAL A 6 2.47 -20.12 16.02
CA VAL A 6 3.35 -19.18 15.31
C VAL A 6 2.98 -19.12 13.84
N ARG A 7 2.79 -20.27 13.18
CA ARG A 7 2.38 -20.32 11.77
C ARG A 7 1.05 -19.63 11.50
N LEU A 8 0.07 -19.76 12.39
CA LEU A 8 -1.22 -19.08 12.25
C LEU A 8 -1.07 -17.55 12.33
N ILE A 9 -0.33 -17.06 13.33
CA ILE A 9 -0.08 -15.61 13.49
C ILE A 9 0.71 -15.08 12.30
N SER A 10 1.73 -15.80 11.84
CA SER A 10 2.51 -15.43 10.65
C SER A 10 1.65 -15.33 9.40
N LEU A 11 0.72 -16.27 9.18
CA LEU A 11 -0.21 -16.21 8.04
C LEU A 11 -1.16 -15.02 8.14
N ALA A 12 -1.67 -14.73 9.34
CA ALA A 12 -2.54 -13.59 9.56
C ALA A 12 -1.82 -12.26 9.28
N ALA A 13 -0.59 -12.10 9.78
CA ALA A 13 0.25 -10.92 9.51
C ALA A 13 0.59 -10.80 8.01
N GLN A 14 0.93 -11.91 7.36
CA GLN A 14 1.20 -11.94 5.92
C GLN A 14 -0.05 -11.53 5.11
N LYS A 15 -1.24 -12.03 5.47
CA LYS A 15 -2.51 -11.65 4.84
C LYS A 15 -2.75 -10.15 5.00
N PHE A 16 -2.62 -9.63 6.20
CA PHE A 16 -2.83 -8.21 6.49
C PHE A 16 -1.91 -7.31 5.65
N ILE A 17 -0.60 -7.59 5.63
CA ILE A 17 0.36 -6.83 4.82
C ILE A 17 0.02 -6.93 3.33
N SER A 18 -0.42 -8.11 2.89
CA SER A 18 -0.81 -8.34 1.49
C SER A 18 -2.04 -7.53 1.09
N GLU A 19 -3.06 -7.42 1.96
CA GLU A 19 -4.25 -6.60 1.72
C GLU A 19 -3.89 -5.12 1.62
N VAL A 20 -3.13 -4.58 2.59
CA VAL A 20 -2.65 -3.19 2.55
C VAL A 20 -1.85 -2.89 1.28
N ALA A 21 -0.98 -3.81 0.85
CA ALA A 21 -0.19 -3.63 -0.37
C ALA A 21 -1.05 -3.67 -1.64
N MET A 22 -2.06 -4.54 -1.70
CA MET A 22 -2.99 -4.61 -2.82
C MET A 22 -3.79 -3.32 -2.96
N ASP A 23 -4.28 -2.76 -1.85
CA ASP A 23 -5.04 -1.52 -1.86
C ASP A 23 -4.17 -0.32 -2.25
N ALA A 24 -2.95 -0.23 -1.71
CA ALA A 24 -2.00 0.80 -2.11
C ALA A 24 -1.65 0.75 -3.61
N VAL A 25 -1.54 -0.45 -4.21
CA VAL A 25 -1.34 -0.60 -5.66
C VAL A 25 -2.55 -0.09 -6.45
N GLN A 26 -3.78 -0.28 -5.96
CA GLN A 26 -4.97 0.28 -6.60
C GLN A 26 -4.94 1.81 -6.57
N HIS A 27 -4.58 2.42 -5.44
CA HIS A 27 -4.40 3.87 -5.33
C HIS A 27 -3.33 4.39 -6.29
N SER A 28 -2.19 3.69 -6.38
CA SER A 28 -1.09 4.02 -7.32
C SER A 28 -1.56 3.99 -8.78
N LYS A 29 -2.34 2.98 -9.17
CA LYS A 29 -2.92 2.88 -10.52
C LYS A 29 -3.94 3.98 -10.80
N ARG A 30 -4.84 4.29 -9.86
CA ARG A 30 -5.83 5.37 -10.00
C ARG A 30 -5.14 6.73 -10.17
N ARG A 31 -4.12 7.01 -9.37
CA ARG A 31 -3.29 8.22 -9.48
C ARG A 31 -2.59 8.31 -10.83
N GLY A 32 -2.02 7.19 -11.30
CA GLY A 32 -1.37 7.10 -12.60
C GLY A 32 -2.31 7.22 -13.80
N ALA A 33 -3.59 6.86 -13.66
CA ALA A 33 -4.61 6.99 -14.70
C ALA A 33 -5.12 8.43 -14.85
N ASN A 34 -5.20 9.19 -13.75
CA ASN A 34 -5.58 10.61 -13.77
C ASN A 34 -4.50 11.53 -14.34
N GLN A 35 -3.22 11.11 -14.32
CA GLN A 35 -2.17 11.74 -15.10
C GLN A 35 -2.25 11.24 -16.55
N GLY A 36 -3.04 11.93 -17.38
CA GLY A 36 -3.41 11.55 -18.75
C GLY A 36 -2.35 10.78 -19.55
N SER A 37 -2.84 9.81 -20.33
CA SER A 37 -2.15 8.73 -21.07
C SER A 37 -1.04 9.14 -22.06
N ARG A 38 -0.04 9.93 -21.65
CA ARG A 38 0.95 10.47 -22.60
C ARG A 38 2.35 9.86 -22.58
N LYS A 39 2.64 8.84 -21.77
CA LYS A 39 3.80 7.94 -21.99
C LYS A 39 3.84 6.81 -20.96
N GLY A 40 4.06 5.58 -21.41
CA GLY A 40 4.51 4.48 -20.54
C GLY A 40 3.65 3.23 -20.56
N GLY A 41 3.35 2.70 -21.75
CA GLY A 41 3.02 1.28 -21.89
C GLY A 41 4.24 0.44 -21.47
N LYS A 42 3.97 -0.65 -20.74
CA LYS A 42 4.90 -1.73 -20.37
C LYS A 42 6.04 -1.42 -19.37
N ASP A 43 6.55 -0.19 -19.28
CA ASP A 43 7.72 0.15 -18.43
C ASP A 43 7.42 1.06 -17.21
N ARG A 44 6.16 1.23 -16.81
CA ARG A 44 5.84 2.04 -15.63
C ARG A 44 6.18 1.29 -14.35
N LYS A 45 7.35 1.57 -13.78
CA LYS A 45 7.77 1.06 -12.47
C LYS A 45 6.74 1.47 -11.41
N LEU A 46 6.13 0.49 -10.73
CA LEU A 46 5.29 0.75 -9.57
C LEU A 46 6.19 1.17 -8.40
N ILE A 47 5.90 2.34 -7.84
CA ILE A 47 6.59 2.89 -6.68
C ILE A 47 5.53 3.08 -5.59
N LEU A 48 5.76 2.46 -4.42
CA LEU A 48 4.92 2.68 -3.25
C LEU A 48 5.23 4.06 -2.66
N THR A 49 4.25 4.95 -2.64
CA THR A 49 4.38 6.30 -2.09
C THR A 49 3.40 6.52 -0.93
N LEU A 50 3.62 7.56 -0.13
CA LEU A 50 2.70 7.92 0.96
C LEU A 50 1.33 8.39 0.46
N GLU A 51 1.25 8.92 -0.75
CA GLU A 51 0.00 9.29 -1.40
C GLU A 51 -0.89 8.06 -1.66
N ASP A 52 -0.27 6.89 -1.85
CA ASP A 52 -0.96 5.62 -2.10
C ASP A 52 -1.19 4.83 -0.80
N LEU A 53 -0.21 4.88 0.11
CA LEU A 53 -0.22 4.10 1.37
C LEU A 53 -1.11 4.72 2.45
N ALA A 54 -1.13 6.05 2.58
CA ALA A 54 -1.96 6.73 3.58
C ALA A 54 -3.46 6.42 3.42
N PRO A 55 -4.08 6.53 2.22
CA PRO A 55 -5.48 6.16 2.06
C PRO A 55 -5.71 4.65 2.26
N ALA A 56 -4.79 3.78 1.83
CA ALA A 56 -4.90 2.34 2.07
C ALA A 56 -4.93 1.99 3.57
N LEU A 57 -4.11 2.66 4.39
CA LEU A 57 -4.09 2.46 5.83
C LEU A 57 -5.27 3.13 6.57
N HIS A 58 -5.85 4.18 5.98
CA HIS A 58 -7.01 4.86 6.56
C HIS A 58 -8.23 3.93 6.62
N GLU A 59 -8.40 3.00 5.68
CA GLU A 59 -9.46 1.99 5.71
C GLU A 59 -9.37 1.06 6.94
N PHE A 60 -8.16 0.91 7.49
CA PHE A 60 -7.90 0.16 8.73
C PHE A 60 -7.88 1.05 9.98
N GLY A 61 -8.26 2.34 9.87
CA GLY A 61 -8.27 3.30 10.98
C GLY A 61 -6.88 3.84 11.36
N ILE A 62 -5.86 3.60 10.53
CA ILE A 62 -4.49 4.06 10.79
C ILE A 62 -4.27 5.40 10.11
N THR A 63 -3.97 6.45 10.89
CA THR A 63 -3.73 7.80 10.37
C THR A 63 -2.23 8.10 10.31
N ILE A 64 -1.70 8.35 9.11
CA ILE A 64 -0.31 8.81 8.93
C ILE A 64 -0.26 10.33 9.07
N LYS A 65 0.47 10.82 10.07
CA LYS A 65 0.74 12.26 10.26
C LYS A 65 2.19 12.56 9.87
N LYS A 66 2.47 12.66 8.57
CA LYS A 66 3.79 13.09 8.07
C LYS A 66 3.68 14.53 7.53
N PRO A 67 4.38 15.51 8.13
CA PRO A 67 4.45 16.85 7.56
C PRO A 67 5.29 16.84 6.27
N SER A 68 4.96 17.72 5.32
CA SER A 68 5.64 17.80 4.02
C SER A 68 7.10 18.24 4.12
N TYR A 69 7.45 18.95 5.19
CA TYR A 69 8.79 19.45 5.48
C TYR A 69 8.95 19.59 7.00
N TYR A 70 10.21 19.61 7.45
CA TYR A 70 10.55 19.97 8.83
C TYR A 70 10.58 21.50 8.93
N THR A 71 10.04 22.05 10.01
CA THR A 71 10.24 23.46 10.41
C THR A 71 11.15 23.47 11.63
#